data_AF-A0A6J4FK03-F1
#
_entry.id   AF-A0A6J4FK03-F1
#
_cell.length_a   1.000
_cell.length_b   1.000
_cell.length_c   1.000
_cell.angle_alpha   90.00
_cell.angle_beta   90.00
_cell.angle_gamma   90.00
#
_symmetry.space_group_name_H-M   'P 1'
#
loop_
_entity.id
_entity.type
_entity.pdbx_description
1 polymer ?
#
loop_
_entity_poly.entity_id
_entity_poly.type
_entity_poly.pdbx_seq_one_letter_code
_entity_poly.pdbx_strand_id
1 'polypeptide(L)'
;MTQEAHADFIFPIMSTLSEQFRATVEAFLANSGFKPTEFGRQAVGDPSFVLGLRRGRSPTLATADKVMTFIRMIETTVPRTARNRKNDD
;
A
#
# COMPACT_ATOMS: atom_id res chain seq x y z
N MET A 1 -4.81 -30.13 -9.82
CA MET A 1 -3.34 -30.21 -9.71
C MET A 1 -2.81 -28.86 -10.18
N THR A 2 -2.48 -28.04 -9.18
CA THR A 2 -1.67 -26.82 -9.17
C THR A 2 -1.54 -26.04 -10.48
N GLN A 3 -2.34 -24.97 -10.65
CA GLN A 3 -2.03 -23.95 -11.66
C GLN A 3 -1.07 -22.91 -11.08
N GLU A 4 0.19 -23.31 -11.13
CA GLU A 4 1.33 -22.56 -11.65
C GLU A 4 1.43 -21.08 -11.27
N ALA A 5 2.41 -20.83 -10.40
CA ALA A 5 2.95 -19.53 -10.08
C ALA A 5 3.40 -18.79 -11.35
N HIS A 6 2.84 -17.59 -11.56
CA HIS A 6 3.49 -16.55 -12.34
C HIS A 6 3.84 -15.40 -11.39
N ALA A 7 4.97 -15.61 -10.72
CA ALA A 7 5.68 -14.58 -9.99
C ALA A 7 6.36 -13.64 -11.00
N ASP A 8 6.47 -12.39 -10.57
CA ASP A 8 7.40 -11.38 -11.06
C ASP A 8 6.99 -10.58 -12.32
N PHE A 9 6.57 -9.33 -12.04
CA PHE A 9 6.93 -8.16 -12.84
C PHE A 9 6.08 -7.74 -14.06
N ILE A 10 4.75 -7.82 -14.07
CA ILE A 10 3.95 -6.89 -14.91
C ILE A 10 2.68 -6.48 -14.15
N PHE A 11 2.55 -5.18 -13.88
CA PHE A 11 1.38 -4.51 -13.34
C PHE A 11 0.10 -5.01 -14.07
N PRO A 12 -0.94 -5.53 -13.39
CA PRO A 12 -1.98 -6.30 -14.05
C PRO A 12 -2.79 -5.42 -15.02
N ILE A 13 -2.84 -5.84 -16.29
CA ILE A 13 -3.52 -5.15 -17.40
C ILE A 13 -5.05 -5.05 -17.28
N MET A 14 -5.67 -5.51 -16.18
CA MET A 14 -7.08 -5.24 -15.85
C MET A 14 -7.34 -5.17 -14.33
N SER A 15 -6.48 -4.51 -13.54
CA SER A 15 -6.78 -4.24 -12.13
C SER A 15 -7.60 -2.96 -11.95
N THR A 16 -8.68 -3.04 -11.18
CA THR A 16 -9.50 -1.86 -10.85
C THR A 16 -8.64 -0.80 -10.14
N LEU A 17 -9.00 0.48 -10.27
CA LEU A 17 -8.27 1.57 -9.58
C LEU A 17 -8.18 1.32 -8.07
N SER A 18 -9.21 0.70 -7.49
CA SER A 18 -9.25 0.32 -6.08
C SER A 18 -8.22 -0.76 -5.71
N GLU A 19 -7.98 -1.74 -6.58
CA GLU A 19 -6.94 -2.76 -6.38
C GLU A 19 -5.54 -2.16 -6.46
N GLN A 20 -5.30 -1.31 -7.46
CA GLN A 20 -4.02 -0.62 -7.63
C GLN A 20 -3.74 0.25 -6.40
N PHE A 21 -4.73 1.00 -5.94
CA PHE A 21 -4.64 1.81 -4.73
C PHE A 21 -4.31 0.96 -3.50
N ARG A 22 -5.00 -0.17 -3.31
CA ARG A 22 -4.73 -1.10 -2.21
C ARG A 22 -3.27 -1.59 -2.27
N ALA A 23 -2.80 -2.01 -3.44
CA ALA A 23 -1.43 -2.50 -3.63
C ALA A 23 -0.39 -1.43 -3.27
N THR A 24 -0.61 -0.17 -3.67
CA THR A 24 0.27 0.95 -3.28
C THR A 24 0.33 1.14 -1.77
N VAL A 25 -0.83 1.11 -1.09
CA VAL A 25 -0.90 1.23 0.37
C VAL A 25 -0.19 0.06 1.06
N GLU A 26 -0.39 -1.17 0.60
CA GLU A 26 0.26 -2.34 1.18
C GLU A 26 1.78 -2.34 0.98
N ALA A 27 2.25 -1.95 -0.21
CA ALA A 27 3.68 -1.78 -0.48
C ALA A 27 4.29 -0.71 0.44
N PHE A 28 3.60 0.40 0.65
CA PHE A 28 4.04 1.43 1.59
C PHE A 28 4.09 0.92 3.03
N LEU A 29 3.09 0.18 3.50
CA LEU A 29 3.07 -0.40 4.85
C LEU A 29 4.20 -1.42 5.05
N ALA A 30 4.45 -2.27 4.06
CA ALA A 30 5.55 -3.23 4.09
C ALA A 30 6.92 -2.54 4.15
N ASN A 31 7.09 -1.46 3.38
CA ASN A 31 8.35 -0.71 3.30
C ASN A 31 8.61 0.16 4.54
N SER A 32 7.57 0.80 5.07
CA SER A 32 7.68 1.71 6.22
C SER A 32 7.62 0.99 7.57
N GLY A 33 7.12 -0.25 7.60
CA GLY A 33 6.86 -0.99 8.85
C GLY A 33 5.72 -0.41 9.69
N PHE A 34 4.92 0.52 9.14
CA PHE A 34 3.79 1.11 9.86
C PHE A 34 2.69 0.09 10.13
N LYS A 35 2.08 0.20 11.32
CA LYS A 35 0.88 -0.59 11.64
C LYS A 35 -0.29 -0.11 10.77
N PRO A 36 -1.09 -1.02 10.19
CA PRO A 36 -2.25 -0.65 9.35
C PRO A 36 -3.26 0.27 10.05
N THR A 37 -3.47 0.03 11.34
CA THR A 37 -4.38 0.81 12.20
C THR A 37 -3.86 2.21 12.47
N GLU A 38 -2.55 2.35 12.65
CA GLU A 38 -1.90 3.62 12.92
C GLU A 38 -1.81 4.48 11.66
N PHE A 39 -1.50 3.84 10.53
CA PHE A 39 -1.59 4.47 9.22
C PHE A 39 -2.99 5.01 8.93
N GLY A 40 -4.03 4.20 9.10
CA GLY A 40 -5.41 4.64 8.88
C GLY A 40 -5.80 5.82 9.76
N ARG A 41 -5.39 5.79 11.03
CA ARG A 41 -5.61 6.89 11.98
C ARG A 41 -4.88 8.18 11.57
N GLN A 42 -3.63 8.09 11.13
CA GLN A 42 -2.85 9.27 10.76
C GLN A 42 -3.20 9.84 9.39
N ALA A 43 -3.48 8.99 8.40
CA ALA A 43 -3.78 9.43 7.05
C ALA A 43 -5.21 9.96 6.89
N VAL A 44 -6.20 9.30 7.51
CA VAL A 44 -7.63 9.59 7.28
C VAL A 44 -8.47 9.67 8.54
N GLY A 45 -7.89 9.40 9.72
CA GLY A 45 -8.63 9.39 11.00
C GLY A 45 -9.39 8.08 11.29
N ASP A 46 -9.29 7.06 10.44
CA ASP A 46 -10.01 5.79 10.57
C ASP A 46 -9.02 4.61 10.72
N PRO A 47 -8.89 3.98 11.90
CA PRO A 47 -7.99 2.85 12.10
C PRO A 47 -8.41 1.59 11.33
N SER A 48 -9.67 1.49 10.92
CA SER A 48 -10.20 0.36 10.14
C SER A 48 -10.06 0.57 8.63
N PHE A 49 -9.46 1.67 8.20
CA PHE A 49 -9.31 2.04 6.79
C PHE A 49 -8.66 0.93 5.95
N VAL A 50 -7.47 0.48 6.34
CA VAL A 50 -6.72 -0.55 5.60
C VAL A 50 -7.45 -1.90 5.59
N LEU A 51 -8.11 -2.25 6.69
CA LEU A 51 -8.95 -3.45 6.75
C LEU A 51 -10.13 -3.35 5.77
N GLY A 52 -10.73 -2.17 5.65
CA GLY A 52 -11.75 -1.87 4.65
C GLY A 52 -11.24 -2.08 3.23
N LEU A 53 -10.05 -1.52 2.90
CA LEU A 53 -9.43 -1.72 1.58
C LEU A 53 -9.20 -3.21 1.27
N ARG A 54 -8.75 -3.98 2.27
CA ARG A 54 -8.55 -5.44 2.13
C ARG A 54 -9.84 -6.21 1.86
N ARG A 55 -10.97 -5.72 2.40
CA ARG A 55 -12.30 -6.28 2.15
C ARG A 55 -12.94 -5.82 0.84
N GLY A 56 -12.24 -5.01 0.03
CA GLY A 56 -12.75 -4.48 -1.23
C GLY A 56 -13.50 -3.15 -1.11
N ARG A 57 -13.41 -2.47 0.03
CA ARG A 57 -13.99 -1.12 0.19
C ARG A 57 -13.25 -0.15 -0.73
N SER A 58 -13.99 0.55 -1.58
CA SER A 58 -13.45 1.60 -2.43
C SER A 58 -13.60 2.95 -1.71
N PRO A 59 -12.50 3.62 -1.34
CA PRO A 59 -12.55 4.93 -0.71
C PRO A 59 -12.97 6.01 -1.71
N THR A 60 -13.50 7.12 -1.21
CA THR A 60 -13.77 8.29 -2.08
C THR A 60 -12.47 8.89 -2.60
N LEU A 61 -12.53 9.61 -3.72
CA LEU A 61 -11.38 10.35 -4.28
C LEU A 61 -10.72 11.27 -3.25
N ALA A 62 -11.51 11.98 -2.44
CA ALA A 62 -11.00 12.85 -1.38
C ALA A 62 -10.22 12.07 -0.30
N THR A 63 -10.65 10.85 0.01
CA THR A 63 -9.94 9.97 0.95
C THR A 63 -8.65 9.43 0.32
N ALA A 64 -8.69 9.04 -0.96
CA ALA A 64 -7.51 8.57 -1.67
C ALA A 64 -6.43 9.66 -1.78
N ASP A 65 -6.82 10.91 -2.03
CA ASP A 65 -5.92 12.07 -2.10
C ASP A 65 -5.19 12.33 -0.78
N LYS A 66 -5.92 12.31 0.35
CA LYS A 66 -5.32 12.42 1.71
C LYS A 66 -4.29 11.33 1.96
N VAL A 67 -4.61 10.09 1.57
CA VAL A 67 -3.71 8.95 1.73
C VAL A 67 -2.46 9.11 0.87
N MET A 68 -2.60 9.50 -0.40
CA MET A 68 -1.46 9.71 -1.28
C MET A 68 -0.56 10.86 -0.79
N THR A 69 -1.16 11.95 -0.30
CA THR A 69 -0.42 13.07 0.31
C THR A 69 0.36 12.61 1.53
N PHE A 70 -0.26 11.80 2.39
CA PHE A 70 0.40 11.23 3.57
C PHE A 70 1.58 10.32 3.19
N ILE A 71 1.37 9.41 2.23
CA ILE A 71 2.44 8.53 1.72
C ILE A 71 3.61 9.36 1.19
N ARG A 72 3.35 10.39 0.38
CA ARG A 72 4.38 11.26 -0.18
C ARG A 72 5.16 12.01 0.91
N MET A 73 4.49 12.49 1.95
CA MET A 73 5.11 13.15 3.10
C MET A 73 6.10 12.21 3.81
N ILE A 74 5.71 10.95 4.03
CA ILE A 74 6.57 9.96 4.69
C ILE A 74 7.70 9.49 3.75
N GLU A 75 7.42 9.22 2.48
CA GLU A 75 8.45 8.82 1.51
C GLU A 75 9.57 9.86 1.37
N THR A 76 9.25 11.15 1.51
CA THR A 76 10.25 12.23 1.47
C THR A 76 11.21 12.17 2.67
N THR A 77 10.77 11.57 3.78
CA THR A 77 11.54 11.47 5.02
C THR A 77 12.47 10.24 5.05
N VAL A 78 12.16 9.19 4.29
CA VAL A 78 12.98 7.97 4.20
C VAL A 78 13.79 7.93 2.89
N PRO A 79 15.12 8.12 2.92
CA PRO A 79 15.92 8.04 1.70
C PRO A 79 15.85 6.62 1.11
N ARG A 80 15.38 6.53 -0.14
CA ARG A 80 15.18 5.31 -0.93
C ARG A 80 16.40 4.38 -1.03
N THR A 81 17.58 4.81 -0.61
CA THR A 81 18.83 4.05 -0.77
C THR A 81 19.06 2.98 0.30
N ALA A 82 18.36 3.03 1.45
CA ALA A 82 18.52 2.02 2.51
C ALA A 82 17.72 0.71 2.30
N ARG A 83 17.06 0.54 1.14
CA ARG A 83 15.94 -0.41 0.92
C ARG A 83 16.31 -1.84 0.51
N ASN A 84 17.58 -2.20 0.29
CA ASN A 84 17.94 -3.49 -0.34
C ASN A 84 18.88 -4.41 0.47
N ARG A 85 18.79 -4.46 1.81
CA ARG A 85 19.67 -5.31 2.65
C ARG A 85 19.11 -6.67 3.07
N LYS A 86 17.93 -7.10 2.58
CA LYS A 86 17.25 -8.29 3.15
C LYS A 86 17.05 -9.47 2.21
N ASN A 87 17.83 -9.57 1.12
CA ASN A 87 17.75 -10.67 0.15
C ASN A 87 19.06 -11.49 0.03
N ASP A 88 19.96 -11.48 1.03
CA ASP A 88 21.28 -12.14 0.99
C ASP A 88 21.47 -13.34 1.96
N ASP A 89 20.40 -14.02 2.41
CA ASP A 89 20.51 -15.28 3.17
C ASP A 89 19.57 -16.37 2.64
#